data_AF-A0A0B7AQ98-F1
#
_entry.id   AF-A0A0B7AQ98-F1
#
_cell.length_a   1.000
_cell.length_b   1.000
_cell.length_c   1.000
_cell.angle_alpha   90.00
_cell.angle_beta   90.00
_cell.angle_gamma   90.00
#
_symmetry.space_group_name_H-M   'P 1'
#
loop_
_entity.id
_entity.type
_entity.pdbx_description
1 polymer ?
#
loop_
_entity_poly.entity_id
_entity_poly.type
_entity_poly.pdbx_seq_one_letter_code
_entity_poly.pdbx_strand_id
1 'polypeptide(L)'
;MGNICSFGQSKDTTSPPAKYDCEKFGEICGSLEEDIIHLDLTEMDAESTDSRTINPGRSVNLAYFSELRSESMKILVSELRQAETPHRLHGRSPRMRYAPPNLHNTTDMYEVEVSLEGDGNLQHRKKKCSKHPGHIDFIPVLEFGKQHLPEKYRNDLIVDLIQYLSSLTVCLKVCKISSKRPAPPYPPPNRQETMNQGCAISGSGHVSAAFKYTEEDQNKCQCQECLSSGTPKTCFGKIFILTAAHVVHDDIEAENTSCYFFFDDEDDDIEEVKKISGLKRVEICLNEDRCWMFGYTHDMSLVQKLHHLVEEYENLVKKVREKYYVEWFNAEETAHKLTVIVSHPHGCCKNVSIGEFKERNILTDDPDWTQYAYTTPTCPGSSGAPVFILGKNGGFDYHHHSGSNFITGLNQSTYGLF
;
A
#
# COMPACT_ATOMS: atom_id res chain seq x y z
N MET A 1 27.07 16.37 -58.48
CA MET A 1 26.08 17.04 -59.35
C MET A 1 24.73 16.82 -58.66
N GLY A 2 24.08 17.78 -58.01
CA GLY A 2 23.91 19.20 -58.31
C GLY A 2 22.41 19.46 -58.49
N ASN A 3 21.92 20.58 -57.94
CA ASN A 3 20.54 21.13 -57.90
C ASN A 3 19.86 20.85 -56.55
N ILE A 4 19.75 21.79 -55.60
CA ILE A 4 19.45 23.24 -55.61
C ILE A 4 18.11 23.56 -56.27
N CYS A 5 17.12 23.86 -55.42
CA CYS A 5 16.20 25.00 -55.59
C CYS A 5 15.89 25.57 -54.21
N SER A 6 15.94 26.88 -54.12
CA SER A 6 15.84 27.71 -52.91
C SER A 6 14.80 28.83 -53.12
N PHE A 7 14.49 29.52 -52.02
CA PHE A 7 13.63 30.72 -51.80
C PHE A 7 12.17 30.44 -51.39
N GLY A 8 11.60 31.07 -50.34
CA GLY A 8 11.99 32.30 -49.64
C GLY A 8 11.37 32.48 -48.24
N GLN A 9 11.69 33.62 -47.63
CA GLN A 9 11.64 33.97 -46.21
C GLN A 9 10.29 34.53 -45.67
N SER A 10 10.16 34.43 -44.34
CA SER A 10 9.52 35.34 -43.35
C SER A 10 8.00 35.39 -43.22
N LYS A 11 7.50 35.14 -41.99
CA LYS A 11 7.13 36.20 -41.01
C LYS A 11 6.65 35.59 -39.68
N ASP A 12 7.15 36.15 -38.60
CA ASP A 12 6.62 36.06 -37.24
C ASP A 12 5.18 36.57 -37.15
N THR A 13 4.33 35.87 -36.40
CA THR A 13 3.31 36.50 -35.52
C THR A 13 2.97 35.57 -34.35
N THR A 14 3.24 36.07 -33.16
CA THR A 14 2.80 35.58 -31.85
C THR A 14 1.30 35.81 -31.62
N SER A 15 0.60 34.83 -31.06
CA SER A 15 -0.68 35.03 -30.35
C SER A 15 -0.89 33.96 -29.26
N PRO A 16 -1.34 34.35 -28.04
CA PRO A 16 -1.55 33.43 -26.92
C PRO A 16 -2.97 32.82 -26.91
N PRO A 17 -3.18 31.61 -26.37
CA PRO A 17 -4.51 31.06 -26.21
C PRO A 17 -5.24 31.60 -24.97
N ALA A 18 -6.56 31.55 -25.07
CA ALA A 18 -7.56 32.31 -24.31
C ALA A 18 -7.72 31.89 -22.85
N LYS A 19 -8.07 32.89 -22.02
CA LYS A 19 -8.66 32.74 -20.69
C LYS A 19 -10.07 32.18 -20.81
N TYR A 20 -10.41 31.19 -19.99
CA TYR A 20 -11.80 30.82 -19.72
C TYR A 20 -12.19 31.32 -18.32
N ASP A 21 -13.32 32.02 -18.33
CA ASP A 21 -13.92 32.76 -17.22
C ASP A 21 -14.74 31.83 -16.33
N CYS A 22 -14.71 32.10 -15.03
CA CYS A 22 -15.33 31.30 -13.98
C CYS A 22 -16.54 32.06 -13.46
N GLU A 23 -17.76 31.68 -13.84
CA GLU A 23 -18.98 32.19 -13.20
C GLU A 23 -20.20 31.31 -13.53
N LYS A 24 -21.06 31.11 -12.51
CA LYS A 24 -22.36 30.39 -12.46
C LYS A 24 -22.30 28.92 -12.04
N PHE A 25 -22.66 28.66 -10.78
CA PHE A 25 -23.98 28.10 -10.44
C PHE A 25 -24.24 28.31 -8.94
N GLY A 26 -25.26 29.12 -8.65
CA GLY A 26 -25.83 29.28 -7.31
C GLY A 26 -27.04 28.36 -7.11
N GLU A 27 -27.37 28.18 -5.83
CA GLU A 27 -28.67 27.81 -5.28
C GLU A 27 -29.21 26.41 -5.62
N ILE A 28 -29.08 25.47 -4.68
CA ILE A 28 -30.22 24.82 -4.01
C ILE A 28 -29.82 24.53 -2.56
N CYS A 29 -30.41 25.26 -1.62
CA CYS A 29 -30.41 24.94 -0.19
C CYS A 29 -31.85 24.60 0.20
N GLY A 30 -32.02 23.53 0.99
CA GLY A 30 -33.33 23.09 1.47
C GLY A 30 -33.19 22.05 2.57
N SER A 31 -33.17 22.56 3.81
CA SER A 31 -33.64 21.94 5.06
C SER A 31 -33.10 20.56 5.46
N LEU A 32 -32.36 20.52 6.57
CA LEU A 32 -32.70 19.75 7.78
C LEU A 32 -31.87 20.28 8.96
N GLU A 33 -32.56 20.95 9.88
CA GLU A 33 -32.08 21.38 11.21
C GLU A 33 -32.26 20.25 12.24
N GLU A 34 -31.54 20.39 13.36
CA GLU A 34 -31.65 19.69 14.68
C GLU A 34 -31.06 18.26 14.71
N ASP A 35 -30.11 17.87 15.58
CA ASP A 35 -29.82 18.25 16.98
C ASP A 35 -28.30 18.22 17.29
N ILE A 36 -27.77 19.25 17.97
CA ILE A 36 -26.43 19.24 18.58
C ILE A 36 -26.59 19.21 20.10
N ILE A 37 -26.10 18.14 20.72
CA ILE A 37 -25.96 18.00 22.17
C ILE A 37 -24.74 18.82 22.63
N HIS A 38 -25.00 19.74 23.57
CA HIS A 38 -24.02 20.51 24.33
C HIS A 38 -23.03 19.61 25.07
N LEU A 39 -21.73 19.87 24.90
CA LEU A 39 -20.72 19.53 25.90
C LEU A 39 -19.96 20.80 26.30
N ASP A 40 -20.18 21.15 27.57
CA ASP A 40 -19.60 22.25 28.31
C ASP A 40 -18.12 21.97 28.61
N LEU A 41 -17.23 22.90 28.27
CA LEU A 41 -15.84 22.89 28.74
C LEU A 41 -15.52 24.28 29.29
N THR A 42 -15.75 24.44 30.59
CA THR A 42 -15.27 25.58 31.36
C THR A 42 -13.84 25.34 31.85
N GLU A 43 -13.02 26.35 31.57
CA GLU A 43 -11.94 26.91 32.38
C GLU A 43 -10.79 25.99 32.82
N MET A 44 -9.58 26.31 32.35
CA MET A 44 -8.44 26.56 33.25
C MET A 44 -7.49 27.59 32.61
N ASP A 45 -7.11 28.55 33.45
CA ASP A 45 -6.50 29.85 33.17
C ASP A 45 -5.05 29.84 32.65
N ALA A 46 -4.70 31.05 32.18
CA ALA A 46 -3.50 31.49 31.50
C ALA A 46 -2.29 31.83 32.41
N GLU A 47 -1.24 32.32 31.72
CA GLU A 47 -0.01 33.02 32.16
C GLU A 47 1.28 32.14 32.14
N SER A 48 2.40 32.51 31.52
CA SER A 48 2.92 33.83 31.16
C SER A 48 3.84 33.85 29.92
N THR A 49 3.75 34.97 29.22
CA THR A 49 4.59 35.63 28.19
C THR A 49 6.09 35.31 28.08
N ASP A 50 6.57 35.13 26.83
CA ASP A 50 7.70 35.91 26.30
C ASP A 50 7.52 36.15 24.79
N SER A 51 7.73 37.39 24.37
CA SER A 51 7.36 37.96 23.08
C SER A 51 8.51 37.94 22.08
N ARG A 52 8.32 37.27 20.93
CA ARG A 52 8.97 37.65 19.67
C ARG A 52 7.94 37.69 18.57
N THR A 53 7.81 38.88 18.00
CA THR A 53 6.97 39.26 16.87
C THR A 53 7.23 38.37 15.66
N ILE A 54 6.27 37.52 15.32
CA ILE A 54 6.18 36.81 14.03
C ILE A 54 5.03 37.44 13.24
N ASN A 55 5.28 37.74 11.97
CA ASN A 55 4.32 38.32 11.02
C ASN A 55 2.96 37.62 11.04
N PRO A 56 1.82 38.36 11.06
CA PRO A 56 0.49 37.77 10.99
C PRO A 56 0.14 37.51 9.52
N GLY A 57 0.67 36.42 8.98
CA GLY A 57 0.43 36.01 7.60
C GLY A 57 0.61 34.52 7.46
N ARG A 58 -0.50 33.78 7.65
CA ARG A 58 -0.66 32.32 7.51
C ARG A 58 -0.06 31.48 8.65
N SER A 59 -0.73 31.48 9.80
CA SER A 59 -0.80 30.27 10.63
C SER A 59 -1.68 29.25 9.91
N VAL A 60 -1.06 28.25 9.27
CA VAL A 60 -1.80 27.16 8.65
C VAL A 60 -2.21 26.20 9.76
N ASN A 61 -3.51 26.05 9.97
CA ASN A 61 -4.06 25.39 11.14
C ASN A 61 -3.80 23.87 11.07
N LEU A 62 -2.91 23.34 11.93
CA LEU A 62 -2.64 21.91 12.07
C LEU A 62 -3.91 21.09 12.37
N ALA A 63 -4.92 21.72 12.99
CA ALA A 63 -6.24 21.13 13.24
C ALA A 63 -7.02 20.85 11.94
N TYR A 64 -6.90 21.72 10.94
CA TYR A 64 -7.60 21.57 9.65
C TYR A 64 -7.14 20.32 8.89
N PHE A 65 -5.84 20.02 8.93
CA PHE A 65 -5.32 18.79 8.33
C PHE A 65 -5.66 17.56 9.15
N SER A 66 -5.75 17.62 10.49
CA SER A 66 -6.24 16.48 11.29
C SER A 66 -7.71 16.18 11.04
N GLU A 67 -8.53 17.21 10.80
CA GLU A 67 -9.94 17.06 10.42
C GLU A 67 -10.09 16.45 9.02
N LEU A 68 -9.35 16.94 8.02
CA LEU A 68 -9.29 16.31 6.68
C LEU A 68 -8.83 14.84 6.75
N ARG A 69 -7.90 14.50 7.66
CA ARG A 69 -7.40 13.13 7.92
C ARG A 69 -8.43 12.21 8.58
N SER A 70 -9.21 12.73 9.54
CA SER A 70 -10.38 12.04 10.08
C SER A 70 -11.41 11.80 8.98
N GLU A 71 -11.60 12.75 8.08
CA GLU A 71 -12.60 12.66 7.03
C GLU A 71 -12.20 11.68 5.92
N SER A 72 -10.93 11.64 5.48
CA SER A 72 -10.45 10.59 4.57
C SER A 72 -10.51 9.20 5.19
N MET A 73 -10.26 9.08 6.50
CA MET A 73 -10.41 7.82 7.25
C MET A 73 -11.89 7.41 7.37
N LYS A 74 -12.79 8.36 7.64
CA LYS A 74 -14.24 8.12 7.60
C LYS A 74 -14.72 7.79 6.19
N ILE A 75 -14.18 8.42 5.15
CA ILE A 75 -14.49 8.12 3.74
C ILE A 75 -14.04 6.70 3.43
N LEU A 76 -12.79 6.32 3.71
CA LEU A 76 -12.29 4.97 3.48
C LEU A 76 -13.07 3.92 4.28
N VAL A 77 -13.30 4.14 5.57
CA VAL A 77 -14.12 3.26 6.41
C VAL A 77 -15.57 3.23 5.91
N SER A 78 -16.10 4.35 5.41
CA SER A 78 -17.44 4.41 4.81
C SER A 78 -17.51 3.73 3.45
N GLU A 79 -16.47 3.78 2.62
CA GLU A 79 -16.38 3.09 1.33
C GLU A 79 -16.22 1.58 1.55
N LEU A 80 -15.39 1.19 2.52
CA LEU A 80 -15.22 -0.19 2.98
C LEU A 80 -16.51 -0.78 3.57
N ARG A 81 -17.32 0.05 4.24
CA ARG A 81 -18.67 -0.29 4.74
C ARG A 81 -19.74 -0.21 3.64
N GLN A 82 -19.65 0.71 2.67
CA GLN A 82 -20.63 0.86 1.58
C GLN A 82 -20.50 -0.23 0.51
N ALA A 83 -19.31 -0.82 0.35
CA ALA A 83 -19.10 -2.05 -0.40
C ALA A 83 -19.91 -3.26 0.13
N GLU A 84 -20.63 -3.11 1.26
CA GLU A 84 -21.49 -4.11 1.89
C GLU A 84 -22.94 -4.14 1.35
N THR A 85 -23.35 -3.26 0.42
CA THR A 85 -24.72 -3.28 -0.13
C THR A 85 -24.81 -3.98 -1.50
N PRO A 86 -25.69 -4.99 -1.68
CA PRO A 86 -25.88 -5.67 -2.96
C PRO A 86 -26.81 -4.83 -3.86
N HIS A 87 -26.39 -3.62 -4.23
CA HIS A 87 -26.97 -2.95 -5.39
C HIS A 87 -26.12 -3.27 -6.61
N ARG A 88 -26.79 -3.74 -7.67
CA ARG A 88 -26.24 -3.81 -9.03
C ARG A 88 -25.46 -2.51 -9.28
N LEU A 89 -24.13 -2.60 -9.36
CA LEU A 89 -23.26 -1.51 -9.83
C LEU A 89 -23.49 -1.33 -11.33
N HIS A 90 -24.66 -0.76 -11.66
CA HIS A 90 -24.94 -0.02 -12.88
C HIS A 90 -25.02 1.49 -12.59
N GLY A 91 -24.42 1.93 -11.47
CA GLY A 91 -24.03 3.31 -11.25
C GLY A 91 -22.58 3.46 -11.68
N ARG A 92 -22.33 4.32 -12.66
CA ARG A 92 -20.97 4.70 -13.06
C ARG A 92 -20.26 5.25 -11.82
N SER A 93 -19.22 4.57 -11.33
CA SER A 93 -18.09 5.29 -10.73
C SER A 93 -17.78 6.49 -11.64
N PRO A 94 -17.47 7.68 -11.12
CA PRO A 94 -16.93 8.73 -11.96
C PRO A 94 -15.80 8.12 -12.75
N ARG A 95 -16.05 7.84 -14.05
CA ARG A 95 -15.01 7.53 -15.00
C ARG A 95 -14.23 8.82 -15.10
N MET A 96 -13.32 9.07 -14.15
CA MET A 96 -12.13 9.80 -14.50
C MET A 96 -11.53 8.97 -15.61
N ARG A 97 -11.71 9.45 -16.83
CA ARG A 97 -10.93 8.98 -17.97
C ARG A 97 -9.53 9.50 -17.71
N TYR A 98 -8.83 8.87 -16.77
CA TYR A 98 -7.39 8.92 -16.76
C TYR A 98 -6.98 8.27 -18.07
N ALA A 99 -6.51 9.10 -19.00
CA ALA A 99 -5.57 8.59 -19.97
C ALA A 99 -4.44 7.98 -19.13
N PRO A 100 -4.04 6.72 -19.39
CA PRO A 100 -2.96 6.11 -18.63
C PRO A 100 -1.77 7.07 -18.66
N PRO A 101 -1.06 7.32 -17.54
CA PRO A 101 0.30 7.82 -17.66
C PRO A 101 0.98 6.86 -18.64
N ASN A 102 1.51 7.42 -19.72
CA ASN A 102 2.08 6.63 -20.80
C ASN A 102 2.98 5.54 -20.18
N LEU A 103 2.58 4.27 -20.28
CA LEU A 103 3.42 3.10 -20.03
C LEU A 103 4.57 3.00 -21.07
N HIS A 104 5.02 4.14 -21.60
CA HIS A 104 6.07 4.28 -22.60
C HIS A 104 7.47 4.36 -22.01
N ASN A 105 7.63 4.33 -20.68
CA ASN A 105 8.92 3.94 -20.12
C ASN A 105 8.95 2.42 -19.99
N THR A 106 9.38 1.76 -21.07
CA THR A 106 9.67 0.31 -21.14
C THR A 106 10.87 -0.11 -20.26
N THR A 107 11.16 0.65 -19.21
CA THR A 107 12.34 0.52 -18.35
C THR A 107 12.02 -0.03 -16.97
N ASP A 108 10.76 0.05 -16.56
CA ASP A 108 10.27 -0.46 -15.27
C ASP A 108 9.84 -1.91 -15.44
N MET A 109 10.38 -2.81 -14.61
CA MET A 109 10.07 -4.24 -14.63
C MET A 109 9.38 -4.64 -13.33
N TYR A 110 8.18 -5.21 -13.44
CA TYR A 110 7.54 -5.87 -12.31
C TYR A 110 8.34 -7.11 -11.90
N GLU A 111 8.57 -7.22 -10.60
CA GLU A 111 9.26 -8.35 -10.00
C GLU A 111 8.24 -9.46 -9.69
N VAL A 112 8.46 -10.68 -10.18
CA VAL A 112 7.51 -11.79 -9.96
C VAL A 112 8.26 -13.05 -9.58
N GLU A 113 7.97 -13.58 -8.40
CA GLU A 113 8.42 -14.92 -8.00
C GLU A 113 7.45 -15.97 -8.51
N VAL A 114 7.87 -16.73 -9.52
CA VAL A 114 7.12 -17.88 -10.04
C VAL A 114 7.65 -19.15 -9.39
N SER A 115 6.77 -19.91 -8.75
CA SER A 115 7.11 -21.21 -8.18
C SER A 115 6.60 -22.32 -9.10
N LEU A 116 7.50 -22.98 -9.84
CA LEU A 116 7.10 -24.11 -10.68
C LEU A 116 7.15 -25.45 -9.96
N GLU A 117 7.88 -25.55 -8.84
CA GLU A 117 8.15 -26.79 -8.08
C GLU A 117 7.48 -26.83 -6.69
N GLY A 118 6.57 -25.89 -6.40
CA GLY A 118 6.00 -25.72 -5.05
C GLY A 118 7.02 -25.24 -4.01
N ASP A 119 6.69 -25.42 -2.72
CA ASP A 119 7.48 -24.92 -1.58
C ASP A 119 8.73 -25.76 -1.23
N GLY A 120 8.91 -26.93 -1.86
CA GLY A 120 9.97 -27.88 -1.50
C GLY A 120 11.40 -27.43 -1.80
N ASN A 121 11.58 -26.24 -2.40
CA ASN A 121 12.88 -25.75 -2.86
C ASN A 121 13.14 -24.26 -2.55
N LEU A 122 12.41 -23.66 -1.62
CA LEU A 122 12.49 -22.22 -1.30
C LEU A 122 13.92 -21.77 -0.94
N GLN A 123 14.63 -22.57 -0.13
CA GLN A 123 16.01 -22.27 0.27
C GLN A 123 17.01 -22.27 -0.89
N HIS A 124 16.82 -23.16 -1.86
CA HIS A 124 17.66 -23.19 -3.04
C HIS A 124 17.45 -21.95 -3.92
N ARG A 125 16.20 -21.47 -4.00
CA ARG A 125 15.89 -20.22 -4.72
C ARG A 125 16.51 -19.02 -4.05
N LYS A 126 16.43 -18.94 -2.72
CA LYS A 126 17.14 -17.92 -1.92
C LYS A 126 18.65 -17.91 -2.21
N LYS A 127 19.28 -19.09 -2.31
CA LYS A 127 20.71 -19.23 -2.65
C LYS A 127 21.03 -18.88 -4.11
N LYS A 128 20.10 -19.11 -5.03
CA LYS A 128 20.25 -18.87 -6.48
C LYS A 128 19.72 -17.52 -6.96
N CYS A 129 19.27 -16.66 -6.05
CA CYS A 129 18.76 -15.35 -6.40
C CYS A 129 19.81 -14.55 -7.17
N SER A 130 19.45 -14.11 -8.37
CA SER A 130 20.34 -13.35 -9.25
C SER A 130 20.47 -11.88 -8.81
N LYS A 131 19.44 -11.33 -8.16
CA LYS A 131 19.39 -9.93 -7.76
C LYS A 131 20.16 -9.66 -6.48
N HIS A 132 19.97 -10.50 -5.46
CA HIS A 132 20.73 -10.45 -4.20
C HIS A 132 21.21 -11.87 -3.82
N PRO A 133 22.33 -12.33 -4.40
CA PRO A 133 22.89 -13.64 -4.10
C PRO A 133 23.11 -13.83 -2.60
N GLY A 134 22.54 -14.89 -2.03
CA GLY A 134 22.67 -15.21 -0.61
C GLY A 134 21.89 -14.30 0.35
N HIS A 135 21.24 -13.23 -0.14
CA HIS A 135 20.41 -12.33 0.65
C HIS A 135 21.13 -11.75 1.88
N ILE A 136 22.40 -11.38 1.75
CA ILE A 136 23.23 -10.89 2.86
C ILE A 136 22.70 -9.60 3.51
N ASP A 137 21.94 -8.79 2.77
CA ASP A 137 21.37 -7.52 3.24
C ASP A 137 19.93 -7.66 3.75
N PHE A 138 19.42 -8.89 3.86
CA PHE A 138 18.10 -9.20 4.39
C PHE A 138 18.29 -9.69 5.83
N ILE A 139 17.72 -8.98 6.78
CA ILE A 139 17.83 -9.28 8.20
C ILE A 139 16.61 -10.13 8.58
N PRO A 140 16.79 -11.36 9.09
CA PRO A 140 15.67 -12.15 9.62
C PRO A 140 14.90 -11.34 10.67
N VAL A 141 13.58 -11.37 10.62
CA VAL A 141 12.76 -10.50 11.49
C VAL A 141 13.04 -10.74 12.99
N LEU A 142 13.30 -11.98 13.37
CA LEU A 142 13.62 -12.39 14.74
C LEU A 142 14.99 -11.88 15.23
N GLU A 143 15.89 -11.56 14.29
CA GLU A 143 17.21 -11.00 14.60
C GLU A 143 17.21 -9.46 14.57
N PHE A 144 16.18 -8.84 13.99
CA PHE A 144 16.13 -7.39 13.81
C PHE A 144 16.17 -6.62 15.14
N GLY A 145 16.87 -5.49 15.14
CA GLY A 145 17.14 -4.71 16.35
C GLY A 145 17.86 -3.41 16.06
N LYS A 146 18.04 -2.57 17.08
CA LYS A 146 18.61 -1.20 16.94
C LYS A 146 19.93 -1.16 16.18
N GLN A 147 20.80 -2.16 16.37
CA GLN A 147 22.12 -2.23 15.75
C GLN A 147 22.07 -2.25 14.22
N HIS A 148 20.97 -2.77 13.66
CA HIS A 148 20.73 -2.86 12.22
C HIS A 148 20.30 -1.53 11.59
N LEU A 149 19.87 -0.56 12.40
CA LEU A 149 19.51 0.76 11.93
C LEU A 149 20.75 1.65 11.77
N PRO A 150 20.75 2.60 10.82
CA PRO A 150 21.75 3.67 10.78
C PRO A 150 21.79 4.43 12.11
N GLU A 151 22.97 4.89 12.51
CA GLU A 151 23.22 5.45 13.86
C GLU A 151 22.19 6.50 14.29
N LYS A 152 21.86 7.46 13.42
CA LYS A 152 20.87 8.52 13.67
C LYS A 152 19.43 8.02 13.92
N TYR A 153 19.12 6.77 13.59
CA TYR A 153 17.79 6.16 13.72
C TYR A 153 17.73 5.06 14.78
N ARG A 154 18.81 4.81 15.52
CA ARG A 154 18.88 3.76 16.56
C ARG A 154 18.11 4.12 17.83
N ASN A 155 16.78 4.06 17.78
CA ASN A 155 15.91 4.28 18.94
C ASN A 155 14.72 3.33 18.94
N ASP A 156 14.15 3.10 20.12
CA ASP A 156 13.04 2.16 20.34
C ASP A 156 11.85 2.47 19.44
N LEU A 157 11.49 3.75 19.28
CA LEU A 157 10.35 4.15 18.47
C LEU A 157 10.41 3.63 17.02
N ILE A 158 11.59 3.62 16.39
CA ILE A 158 11.76 3.09 15.02
C ILE A 158 11.79 1.57 15.02
N VAL A 159 12.39 0.95 16.03
CA VAL A 159 12.41 -0.51 16.14
C VAL A 159 11.01 -1.07 16.35
N ASP A 160 10.25 -0.50 17.29
CA ASP A 160 8.87 -0.88 17.58
C ASP A 160 8.01 -0.73 16.33
N LEU A 161 8.11 0.41 15.63
CA LEU A 161 7.38 0.63 14.38
C LEU A 161 7.64 -0.49 13.36
N ILE A 162 8.92 -0.86 13.16
CA ILE A 162 9.30 -1.90 12.19
C ILE A 162 8.81 -3.28 12.65
N GLN A 163 8.81 -3.56 13.95
CA GLN A 163 8.27 -4.81 14.50
C GLN A 163 6.76 -4.91 14.29
N TYR A 164 6.01 -3.83 14.50
CA TYR A 164 4.57 -3.79 14.18
C TYR A 164 4.31 -3.92 12.67
N LEU A 165 5.07 -3.21 11.84
CA LEU A 165 5.02 -3.36 10.38
C LEU A 165 5.29 -4.82 9.97
N SER A 166 6.25 -5.47 10.62
CA SER A 166 6.55 -6.88 10.36
C SER A 166 5.42 -7.80 10.78
N SER A 167 4.75 -7.53 11.90
CA SER A 167 3.61 -8.31 12.37
C SER A 167 2.39 -8.19 11.45
N LEU A 168 2.27 -7.07 10.74
CA LEU A 168 1.23 -6.80 9.73
C LEU A 168 1.63 -7.23 8.32
N THR A 169 2.89 -7.61 8.09
CA THR A 169 3.35 -8.14 6.80
C THR A 169 3.01 -9.61 6.67
N VAL A 170 2.49 -10.01 5.51
CA VAL A 170 2.02 -11.37 5.24
C VAL A 170 2.65 -11.98 4.00
N CYS A 171 2.76 -13.31 3.97
CA CYS A 171 3.18 -14.05 2.78
C CYS A 171 1.96 -14.41 1.95
N LEU A 172 1.98 -14.08 0.66
CA LEU A 172 0.93 -14.43 -0.30
C LEU A 172 1.38 -15.59 -1.17
N LYS A 173 0.48 -16.56 -1.35
CA LYS A 173 0.65 -17.68 -2.29
C LYS A 173 -0.55 -17.76 -3.21
N VAL A 174 -0.33 -17.46 -4.49
CA VAL A 174 -1.35 -17.47 -5.54
C VAL A 174 -1.27 -18.81 -6.27
N CYS A 175 -2.31 -19.63 -6.12
CA CYS A 175 -2.32 -21.00 -6.63
C CYS A 175 -2.83 -21.13 -8.06
N LYS A 176 -3.45 -20.07 -8.60
CA LYS A 176 -4.03 -20.08 -9.94
C LYS A 176 -3.73 -18.77 -10.65
N ILE A 177 -3.31 -18.87 -11.90
CA ILE A 177 -3.04 -17.72 -12.76
C ILE A 177 -4.21 -17.50 -13.68
N SER A 178 -4.69 -16.26 -13.72
CA SER A 178 -5.79 -15.89 -14.59
C SER A 178 -5.37 -15.95 -16.06
N SER A 179 -6.24 -16.51 -16.88
CA SER A 179 -6.09 -16.46 -18.33
C SER A 179 -6.20 -15.05 -18.89
N LYS A 180 -6.64 -14.08 -18.08
CA LYS A 180 -6.84 -12.67 -18.44
C LYS A 180 -5.63 -11.78 -18.17
N ARG A 181 -4.56 -12.29 -17.53
CA ARG A 181 -3.32 -11.52 -17.37
C ARG A 181 -2.86 -11.02 -18.74
N PRO A 182 -2.61 -9.70 -18.90
CA PRO A 182 -2.11 -9.15 -20.14
C PRO A 182 -0.71 -9.70 -20.43
N ALA A 183 -0.28 -9.60 -21.69
CA ALA A 183 1.11 -9.83 -22.06
C ALA A 183 2.05 -8.84 -21.31
N PRO A 184 3.39 -9.04 -21.33
CA PRO A 184 4.36 -8.27 -20.54
C PRO A 184 4.06 -6.76 -20.47
N PRO A 185 4.29 -6.12 -19.31
CA PRO A 185 5.24 -6.51 -18.24
C PRO A 185 4.72 -7.51 -17.20
N TYR A 186 3.46 -7.95 -17.28
CA TYR A 186 2.94 -9.04 -16.46
C TYR A 186 3.37 -10.38 -17.09
N PRO A 187 4.31 -11.15 -16.51
CA PRO A 187 4.76 -12.38 -17.13
C PRO A 187 3.60 -13.39 -17.12
N PRO A 188 3.20 -13.96 -18.28
CA PRO A 188 2.44 -15.19 -18.25
C PRO A 188 3.41 -16.30 -17.86
N PRO A 189 3.25 -16.98 -16.71
CA PRO A 189 3.94 -18.24 -16.56
C PRO A 189 3.39 -19.18 -17.64
N ASN A 190 4.26 -19.95 -18.28
CA ASN A 190 3.87 -20.93 -19.29
C ASN A 190 2.71 -21.79 -18.76
N ARG A 191 1.52 -21.65 -19.37
CA ARG A 191 0.25 -22.25 -18.90
C ARG A 191 0.30 -23.76 -18.69
N GLN A 192 1.22 -24.47 -19.37
CA GLN A 192 1.31 -25.93 -19.30
C GLN A 192 2.04 -26.44 -18.05
N GLU A 193 2.90 -25.62 -17.42
CA GLU A 193 3.72 -26.05 -16.28
C GLU A 193 3.08 -25.71 -14.92
N THR A 194 2.29 -24.63 -14.85
CA THR A 194 1.66 -24.14 -13.61
C THR A 194 0.39 -24.87 -13.20
N MET A 195 -0.26 -25.62 -14.09
CA MET A 195 -1.53 -26.30 -13.77
C MET A 195 -1.37 -27.50 -12.83
N ASN A 196 -0.16 -28.04 -12.67
CA ASN A 196 0.05 -29.29 -11.94
C ASN A 196 0.76 -29.14 -10.58
N GLN A 197 1.18 -27.92 -10.17
CA GLN A 197 2.12 -27.75 -9.04
C GLN A 197 1.75 -26.59 -8.11
N GLY A 198 0.74 -26.78 -7.26
CA GLY A 198 0.60 -26.17 -5.92
C GLY A 198 0.49 -24.64 -5.74
N CYS A 199 1.45 -23.85 -6.22
CA CYS A 199 1.48 -22.39 -6.08
C CYS A 199 2.20 -21.79 -7.29
N ALA A 200 1.56 -20.89 -8.03
CA ALA A 200 2.12 -20.34 -9.26
C ALA A 200 2.90 -19.04 -9.03
N ILE A 201 2.48 -18.19 -8.07
CA ILE A 201 3.18 -16.95 -7.70
C ILE A 201 3.27 -16.83 -6.19
N SER A 202 4.43 -16.39 -5.69
CA SER A 202 4.62 -15.95 -4.31
C SER A 202 4.91 -14.46 -4.23
N GLY A 203 4.46 -13.82 -3.15
CA GLY A 203 4.71 -12.40 -2.92
C GLY A 203 4.44 -12.04 -1.47
N SER A 204 4.50 -10.74 -1.19
CA SER A 204 4.24 -10.16 0.12
C SER A 204 2.96 -9.32 0.09
N GLY A 205 2.37 -9.09 1.24
CA GLY A 205 1.26 -8.18 1.41
C GLY A 205 1.28 -7.52 2.79
N HIS A 206 0.32 -6.64 3.02
CA HIS A 206 0.19 -5.88 4.26
C HIS A 206 -1.25 -5.90 4.77
N VAL A 207 -1.45 -6.16 6.06
CA VAL A 207 -2.75 -6.10 6.72
C VAL A 207 -3.12 -4.65 7.00
N SER A 208 -4.05 -4.11 6.21
CA SER A 208 -4.47 -2.71 6.33
C SER A 208 -5.58 -2.50 7.36
N ALA A 209 -6.39 -3.52 7.64
CA ALA A 209 -7.46 -3.48 8.63
C ALA A 209 -7.94 -4.88 9.01
N ALA A 210 -8.47 -5.02 10.23
CA ALA A 210 -9.18 -6.22 10.66
C ALA A 210 -10.46 -5.82 11.40
N PHE A 211 -11.61 -6.25 10.89
CA PHE A 211 -12.91 -5.98 11.51
C PHE A 211 -13.47 -7.24 12.14
N LYS A 212 -14.01 -7.09 13.35
CA LYS A 212 -14.73 -8.13 14.08
C LYS A 212 -16.23 -7.89 13.94
N TYR A 213 -16.96 -8.96 13.63
CA TYR A 213 -18.40 -8.99 13.65
C TYR A 213 -18.85 -10.00 14.71
N THR A 214 -19.88 -9.62 15.45
CA THR A 214 -20.50 -10.37 16.55
C THR A 214 -21.96 -10.64 16.23
N GLU A 215 -22.62 -11.44 17.06
CA GLU A 215 -24.07 -11.68 16.96
C GLU A 215 -24.89 -10.39 17.01
N GLU A 216 -24.42 -9.38 17.74
CA GLU A 216 -25.09 -8.08 17.90
C GLU A 216 -25.13 -7.28 16.58
N ASP A 217 -24.13 -7.46 15.72
CA ASP A 217 -24.04 -6.77 14.43
C ASP A 217 -25.07 -7.27 13.41
N GLN A 218 -25.77 -8.38 13.70
CA GLN A 218 -26.76 -9.04 12.83
C GLN A 218 -26.25 -9.39 11.42
N ASN A 219 -24.93 -9.38 11.23
CA ASN A 219 -24.27 -9.71 9.99
C ASN A 219 -24.05 -11.22 9.86
N LYS A 220 -24.03 -11.71 8.62
CA LYS A 220 -23.79 -13.12 8.31
C LYS A 220 -22.50 -13.26 7.52
N CYS A 221 -21.63 -14.17 7.95
CA CYS A 221 -20.38 -14.46 7.26
C CYS A 221 -20.65 -14.91 5.81
N GLN A 222 -19.90 -14.33 4.87
CA GLN A 222 -20.02 -14.60 3.43
C GLN A 222 -18.85 -15.45 2.89
N CYS A 223 -18.16 -16.20 3.77
CA CYS A 223 -17.14 -17.15 3.34
C CYS A 223 -17.78 -18.38 2.66
N GLN A 224 -16.99 -19.10 1.85
CA GLN A 224 -17.51 -20.23 1.07
C GLN A 224 -18.10 -21.35 1.94
N GLU A 225 -17.48 -21.63 3.10
CA GLU A 225 -17.99 -22.58 4.10
C GLU A 225 -19.40 -22.18 4.57
N CYS A 226 -19.57 -20.91 4.99
CA CYS A 226 -20.85 -20.41 5.48
C CYS A 226 -21.92 -20.36 4.40
N LEU A 227 -21.57 -19.91 3.18
CA LEU A 227 -22.48 -19.89 2.04
C LEU A 227 -22.99 -21.30 1.69
N SER A 228 -22.12 -22.32 1.81
CA SER A 228 -22.47 -23.71 1.48
C SER A 228 -23.25 -24.41 2.61
N SER A 229 -23.10 -23.97 3.86
CA SER A 229 -23.68 -24.65 5.04
C SER A 229 -25.19 -24.45 5.22
N GLY A 230 -25.79 -23.41 4.63
CA GLY A 230 -27.18 -23.01 4.91
C GLY A 230 -27.41 -22.35 6.29
N THR A 231 -26.42 -22.41 7.19
CA THR A 231 -26.41 -21.76 8.50
C THR A 231 -25.14 -20.90 8.66
N PRO A 232 -25.09 -19.71 8.02
CA PRO A 232 -23.95 -18.82 8.12
C PRO A 232 -23.65 -18.41 9.56
N LYS A 233 -22.37 -18.41 9.94
CA LYS A 233 -21.92 -17.94 11.25
C LYS A 233 -22.11 -16.42 11.34
N THR A 234 -22.48 -15.94 12.52
CA THR A 234 -22.70 -14.52 12.85
C THR A 234 -21.48 -13.88 13.51
N CYS A 235 -20.70 -14.66 14.26
CA CYS A 235 -19.38 -14.26 14.74
C CYS A 235 -18.30 -14.61 13.70
N PHE A 236 -17.66 -13.60 13.12
CA PHE A 236 -16.59 -13.76 12.15
C PHE A 236 -15.73 -12.50 12.07
N GLY A 237 -14.58 -12.59 11.41
CA GLY A 237 -13.76 -11.43 11.07
C GLY A 237 -13.58 -11.25 9.58
N LYS A 238 -13.29 -9.99 9.20
CA LYS A 238 -12.94 -9.57 7.83
C LYS A 238 -11.58 -8.88 7.90
N ILE A 239 -10.57 -9.48 7.27
CA ILE A 239 -9.19 -8.98 7.27
C ILE A 239 -8.87 -8.45 5.89
N PHE A 240 -8.48 -7.19 5.79
CA PHE A 240 -8.10 -6.51 4.56
C PHE A 240 -6.60 -6.58 4.34
N ILE A 241 -6.21 -6.93 3.12
CA ILE A 241 -4.83 -7.09 2.69
C ILE A 241 -4.58 -6.22 1.45
N LEU A 242 -3.49 -5.47 1.48
CA LEU A 242 -2.95 -4.74 0.34
C LEU A 242 -1.73 -5.47 -0.22
N THR A 243 -1.57 -5.41 -1.54
CA THR A 243 -0.41 -5.95 -2.27
C THR A 243 -0.30 -5.28 -3.64
N ALA A 244 0.66 -5.70 -4.46
CA ALA A 244 0.80 -5.23 -5.83
C ALA A 244 -0.14 -5.99 -6.80
N ALA A 245 -0.67 -5.30 -7.81
CA ALA A 245 -1.60 -5.88 -8.78
C ALA A 245 -0.94 -6.93 -9.68
N HIS A 246 0.37 -6.84 -9.91
CA HIS A 246 1.09 -7.90 -10.61
C HIS A 246 1.28 -9.16 -9.76
N VAL A 247 1.15 -9.09 -8.42
CA VAL A 247 1.13 -10.28 -7.54
C VAL A 247 -0.24 -10.95 -7.62
N VAL A 248 -1.32 -10.19 -7.40
CA VAL A 248 -2.72 -10.67 -7.53
C VAL A 248 -3.47 -9.81 -8.55
N HIS A 249 -3.75 -10.37 -9.71
CA HIS A 249 -4.19 -9.61 -10.89
C HIS A 249 -5.71 -9.43 -11.02
N ASP A 250 -6.49 -10.42 -10.60
CA ASP A 250 -7.95 -10.37 -10.70
C ASP A 250 -8.66 -11.23 -9.64
N ASP A 251 -9.99 -11.28 -9.72
CA ASP A 251 -10.84 -12.07 -8.83
C ASP A 251 -10.48 -13.56 -8.82
N ILE A 252 -10.10 -14.13 -9.98
CA ILE A 252 -9.76 -15.54 -10.09
C ILE A 252 -8.50 -15.82 -9.28
N GLU A 253 -7.52 -14.94 -9.35
CA GLU A 253 -6.29 -15.07 -8.58
C GLU A 253 -6.52 -14.83 -7.09
N ALA A 254 -7.30 -13.80 -6.73
CA ALA A 254 -7.64 -13.50 -5.34
C ALA A 254 -8.36 -14.69 -4.66
N GLU A 255 -9.37 -15.27 -5.32
CA GLU A 255 -10.10 -16.44 -4.83
C GLU A 255 -9.21 -17.68 -4.67
N ASN A 256 -8.09 -17.72 -5.39
CA ASN A 256 -7.10 -18.81 -5.35
C ASN A 256 -5.81 -18.39 -4.63
N THR A 257 -5.88 -17.32 -3.83
CA THR A 257 -4.76 -16.85 -3.01
C THR A 257 -4.94 -17.31 -1.56
N SER A 258 -3.83 -17.72 -0.96
CA SER A 258 -3.70 -17.92 0.49
C SER A 258 -2.76 -16.87 1.07
N CYS A 259 -3.12 -16.37 2.25
CA CYS A 259 -2.34 -15.41 3.02
C CYS A 259 -1.90 -16.10 4.33
N TYR A 260 -0.59 -16.09 4.58
CA TYR A 260 0.05 -16.67 5.75
C TYR A 260 0.56 -15.56 6.64
N PHE A 261 0.11 -15.56 7.90
CA PHE A 261 0.48 -14.59 8.93
C PHE A 261 1.52 -15.19 9.85
N PHE A 262 2.40 -14.32 10.40
CA PHE A 262 3.40 -14.70 11.39
C PHE A 262 4.32 -15.84 10.92
N PHE A 263 4.70 -15.83 9.63
CA PHE A 263 5.66 -16.78 9.07
C PHE A 263 7.07 -16.18 9.18
N ASP A 264 7.65 -16.29 10.38
CA ASP A 264 8.82 -15.51 10.81
C ASP A 264 10.10 -16.37 10.84
N ASP A 265 9.98 -17.68 11.01
CA ASP A 265 11.04 -18.68 10.96
C ASP A 265 10.69 -19.86 10.03
N GLU A 266 11.70 -20.60 9.61
CA GLU A 266 11.58 -21.85 8.86
C GLU A 266 11.21 -23.03 9.77
N ASP A 267 11.64 -22.96 11.04
CA ASP A 267 11.35 -23.95 12.08
C ASP A 267 10.06 -23.63 12.85
N ASP A 268 9.34 -22.55 12.49
CA ASP A 268 8.09 -22.16 13.14
C ASP A 268 7.12 -23.35 13.21
N ASP A 269 6.61 -23.62 14.42
CA ASP A 269 5.55 -24.59 14.60
C ASP A 269 4.38 -24.19 13.70
N ILE A 270 3.92 -25.13 12.88
CA ILE A 270 2.81 -24.95 11.91
C ILE A 270 1.55 -24.35 12.60
N GLU A 271 1.43 -24.50 13.91
CA GLU A 271 0.34 -23.96 14.73
C GLU A 271 0.39 -22.43 14.95
N GLU A 272 1.58 -21.82 14.94
CA GLU A 272 1.75 -20.37 15.11
C GLU A 272 1.43 -19.60 13.82
N VAL A 273 1.78 -20.20 12.67
CA VAL A 273 1.45 -19.66 11.35
C VAL A 273 -0.06 -19.74 11.13
N LYS A 274 -0.71 -18.58 11.05
CA LYS A 274 -2.14 -18.51 10.71
C LYS A 274 -2.33 -18.40 9.21
N LYS A 275 -3.43 -18.94 8.70
CA LYS A 275 -3.75 -18.94 7.28
C LYS A 275 -5.19 -18.52 7.03
N ILE A 276 -5.38 -17.65 6.04
CA ILE A 276 -6.67 -17.43 5.39
C ILE A 276 -6.54 -17.76 3.89
N SER A 277 -7.61 -18.28 3.30
CA SER A 277 -7.67 -18.64 1.87
C SER A 277 -8.98 -18.14 1.28
N GLY A 278 -9.02 -18.03 -0.06
CA GLY A 278 -10.23 -17.60 -0.75
C GLY A 278 -10.49 -16.10 -0.53
N LEU A 279 -9.50 -15.29 -0.86
CA LEU A 279 -9.61 -13.84 -0.74
C LEU A 279 -10.61 -13.31 -1.77
N LYS A 280 -11.27 -12.22 -1.44
CA LYS A 280 -12.19 -11.49 -2.31
C LYS A 280 -11.57 -10.13 -2.62
N ARG A 281 -11.71 -9.70 -3.86
CA ARG A 281 -11.26 -8.38 -4.28
C ARG A 281 -12.16 -7.28 -3.70
N VAL A 282 -11.53 -6.19 -3.29
CA VAL A 282 -12.17 -4.87 -3.13
C VAL A 282 -11.97 -4.10 -4.43
N GLU A 283 -10.71 -3.90 -4.80
CA GLU A 283 -10.30 -3.03 -5.90
C GLU A 283 -8.95 -3.49 -6.48
N ILE A 284 -8.77 -3.31 -7.79
CA ILE A 284 -7.47 -3.49 -8.45
C ILE A 284 -7.25 -2.32 -9.41
N CYS A 285 -6.14 -1.62 -9.22
CA CYS A 285 -5.70 -0.50 -10.04
C CYS A 285 -4.42 -0.89 -10.77
N LEU A 286 -4.56 -1.38 -12.01
CA LEU A 286 -3.42 -1.85 -12.81
C LEU A 286 -2.43 -0.74 -13.16
N ASN A 287 -2.89 0.50 -13.34
CA ASN A 287 -2.03 1.64 -13.65
C ASN A 287 -1.14 2.03 -12.46
N GLU A 288 -1.63 1.80 -11.25
CA GLU A 288 -0.94 2.11 -9.99
C GLU A 288 -0.22 0.87 -9.43
N ASP A 289 -0.43 -0.27 -10.07
CA ASP A 289 0.01 -1.60 -9.64
C ASP A 289 -0.48 -1.95 -8.21
N ARG A 290 -1.72 -1.59 -7.86
CA ARG A 290 -2.28 -1.87 -6.53
C ARG A 290 -3.40 -2.89 -6.56
N CYS A 291 -3.39 -3.79 -5.57
CA CYS A 291 -4.48 -4.74 -5.31
C CYS A 291 -4.92 -4.62 -3.86
N TRP A 292 -6.23 -4.44 -3.68
CA TRP A 292 -6.88 -4.49 -2.39
C TRP A 292 -7.86 -5.65 -2.33
N MET A 293 -7.70 -6.49 -1.31
CA MET A 293 -8.49 -7.69 -1.11
C MET A 293 -8.83 -7.88 0.37
N PHE A 294 -9.76 -8.78 0.66
CA PHE A 294 -10.07 -9.20 2.02
C PHE A 294 -10.38 -10.68 2.09
N GLY A 295 -10.17 -11.27 3.26
CA GLY A 295 -10.59 -12.63 3.58
C GLY A 295 -11.51 -12.66 4.80
N TYR A 296 -12.33 -13.70 4.86
CA TYR A 296 -13.11 -13.99 6.05
C TYR A 296 -12.40 -15.03 6.90
N THR A 297 -12.53 -14.92 8.22
CA THR A 297 -12.07 -15.96 9.15
C THR A 297 -13.04 -16.11 10.31
N HIS A 298 -13.07 -17.30 10.89
CA HIS A 298 -13.75 -17.58 12.15
C HIS A 298 -12.77 -17.64 13.34
N ASP A 299 -11.47 -17.49 13.09
CA ASP A 299 -10.46 -17.36 14.15
C ASP A 299 -10.52 -15.95 14.74
N MET A 300 -11.36 -15.78 15.76
CA MET A 300 -11.55 -14.49 16.41
C MET A 300 -10.32 -14.04 17.21
N SER A 301 -9.43 -14.96 17.57
CA SER A 301 -8.17 -14.63 18.25
C SER A 301 -7.21 -13.92 17.29
N LEU A 302 -7.10 -14.42 16.06
CA LEU A 302 -6.35 -13.78 14.98
C LEU A 302 -6.90 -12.38 14.69
N VAL A 303 -8.23 -12.25 14.55
CA VAL A 303 -8.89 -10.96 14.25
C VAL A 303 -8.61 -9.93 15.33
N GLN A 304 -8.74 -10.31 16.60
CA GLN A 304 -8.47 -9.42 17.74
C GLN A 304 -7.00 -9.01 17.79
N LYS A 305 -6.07 -9.94 17.55
CA LYS A 305 -4.63 -9.66 17.51
C LYS A 305 -4.31 -8.68 16.39
N LEU A 306 -4.81 -8.90 15.18
CA LEU A 306 -4.56 -8.02 14.04
C LEU A 306 -5.17 -6.64 14.22
N HIS A 307 -6.38 -6.53 14.77
CA HIS A 307 -7.00 -5.24 15.08
C HIS A 307 -6.11 -4.40 16.00
N HIS A 308 -5.64 -5.01 17.09
CA HIS A 308 -4.75 -4.34 18.03
C HIS A 308 -3.41 -3.96 17.38
N LEU A 309 -2.83 -4.83 16.57
CA LEU A 309 -1.58 -4.54 15.85
C LEU A 309 -1.74 -3.35 14.89
N VAL A 310 -2.86 -3.25 14.18
CA VAL A 310 -3.15 -2.12 13.29
C VAL A 310 -3.25 -0.82 14.08
N GLU A 311 -4.02 -0.79 15.18
CA GLU A 311 -4.18 0.41 16.02
C GLU A 311 -2.85 0.90 16.60
N GLU A 312 -2.03 -0.01 17.13
CA GLU A 312 -0.72 0.33 17.69
C GLU A 312 0.26 0.79 16.60
N TYR A 313 0.25 0.14 15.43
CA TYR A 313 1.05 0.58 14.29
C TYR A 313 0.68 2.02 13.89
N GLU A 314 -0.61 2.32 13.77
CA GLU A 314 -1.09 3.68 13.47
C GLU A 314 -0.63 4.70 14.52
N ASN A 315 -0.68 4.33 15.80
CA ASN A 315 -0.22 5.19 16.89
C ASN A 315 1.29 5.43 16.84
N LEU A 316 2.08 4.42 16.49
CA LEU A 316 3.52 4.55 16.29
C LEU A 316 3.84 5.42 15.07
N VAL A 317 3.14 5.24 13.95
CA VAL A 317 3.27 6.09 12.77
C VAL A 317 3.01 7.56 13.11
N LYS A 318 2.00 7.86 13.93
CA LYS A 318 1.71 9.24 14.41
C LYS A 318 2.89 9.80 15.21
N LYS A 319 3.41 9.05 16.18
CA LYS A 319 4.57 9.47 17.02
C LYS A 319 5.85 9.66 16.19
N VAL A 320 6.11 8.75 15.26
CA VAL A 320 7.25 8.84 14.32
C VAL A 320 7.11 10.07 13.44
N ARG A 321 5.90 10.34 12.94
CA ARG A 321 5.63 11.55 12.18
C ARG A 321 5.89 12.80 13.02
N GLU A 322 5.34 12.92 14.23
CA GLU A 322 5.59 14.08 15.10
C GLU A 322 7.09 14.33 15.33
N LYS A 323 7.89 13.28 15.42
CA LYS A 323 9.33 13.37 15.66
C LYS A 323 10.16 13.70 14.41
N TYR A 324 9.81 13.14 13.26
CA TYR A 324 10.65 13.17 12.05
C TYR A 324 10.03 13.94 10.87
N TYR A 325 8.80 14.42 11.00
CA TYR A 325 8.16 15.21 9.96
C TYR A 325 8.81 16.59 9.89
N VAL A 326 9.50 16.84 8.78
CA VAL A 326 9.98 18.18 8.41
C VAL A 326 8.94 18.76 7.47
N GLU A 327 8.55 20.04 7.65
CA GLU A 327 7.57 20.72 6.81
C GLU A 327 7.87 20.49 5.32
N TRP A 328 7.09 19.59 4.72
CA TRP A 328 7.36 19.02 3.41
C TRP A 328 7.32 20.06 2.27
N PHE A 329 6.71 21.22 2.52
CA PHE A 329 6.53 22.29 1.53
C PHE A 329 7.76 23.20 1.33
N ASN A 330 8.75 23.18 2.24
CA ASN A 330 9.82 24.19 2.25
C ASN A 330 11.26 23.65 2.09
N ALA A 331 11.45 22.34 1.89
CA ALA A 331 12.80 21.79 1.79
C ALA A 331 13.02 21.05 0.46
N GLU A 332 13.87 21.62 -0.40
CA GLU A 332 14.44 21.00 -1.59
C GLU A 332 15.18 19.67 -1.30
N GLU A 333 15.35 19.31 -0.03
CA GLU A 333 15.91 18.03 0.38
C GLU A 333 15.28 17.56 1.70
N THR A 334 14.43 16.52 1.69
CA THR A 334 13.98 15.95 2.95
C THR A 334 15.15 15.26 3.65
N ALA A 335 15.48 15.71 4.87
CA ALA A 335 16.63 15.25 5.66
C ALA A 335 16.60 13.75 6.04
N HIS A 336 15.44 13.09 5.89
CA HIS A 336 15.28 11.67 6.18
C HIS A 336 14.95 10.91 4.91
N LYS A 337 15.83 9.96 4.58
CA LYS A 337 15.71 9.08 3.41
C LYS A 337 15.53 7.61 3.79
N LEU A 338 15.54 7.28 5.10
CA LEU A 338 15.41 5.89 5.57
C LEU A 338 14.18 5.23 4.96
N THR A 339 14.43 4.12 4.29
CA THR A 339 13.42 3.28 3.66
C THR A 339 13.53 1.88 4.24
N VAL A 340 12.41 1.37 4.74
CA VAL A 340 12.30 0.05 5.33
C VAL A 340 11.31 -0.76 4.52
N ILE A 341 11.68 -1.99 4.19
CA ILE A 341 10.80 -2.97 3.56
C ILE A 341 10.81 -4.22 4.42
N VAL A 342 9.62 -4.68 4.78
CA VAL A 342 9.45 -5.99 5.41
C VAL A 342 8.76 -6.90 4.41
N SER A 343 9.37 -8.04 4.10
CA SER A 343 8.89 -8.90 3.02
C SER A 343 9.12 -10.38 3.30
N HIS A 344 8.58 -11.23 2.43
CA HIS A 344 8.85 -12.67 2.35
C HIS A 344 9.67 -12.97 1.09
N PRO A 345 11.01 -12.81 1.11
CA PRO A 345 11.87 -13.07 -0.05
C PRO A 345 11.64 -14.48 -0.59
N HIS A 346 11.32 -14.58 -1.89
CA HIS A 346 10.93 -15.83 -2.56
C HIS A 346 9.79 -16.62 -1.88
N GLY A 347 8.96 -16.00 -1.03
CA GLY A 347 7.95 -16.71 -0.22
C GLY A 347 8.52 -17.46 0.99
N CYS A 348 9.74 -17.14 1.43
CA CYS A 348 10.38 -17.67 2.63
C CYS A 348 9.95 -16.91 3.91
N CYS A 349 10.59 -17.23 5.04
CA CYS A 349 10.45 -16.50 6.29
C CYS A 349 10.67 -14.99 6.13
N LYS A 350 10.03 -14.22 7.00
CA LYS A 350 9.99 -12.76 6.92
C LYS A 350 11.36 -12.13 7.18
N ASN A 351 11.71 -11.14 6.37
CA ASN A 351 12.96 -10.40 6.50
C ASN A 351 12.72 -8.89 6.43
N VAL A 352 13.58 -8.14 7.11
CA VAL A 352 13.66 -6.68 7.10
C VAL A 352 14.82 -6.25 6.22
N SER A 353 14.57 -5.34 5.29
CA SER A 353 15.58 -4.69 4.45
C SER A 353 15.61 -3.20 4.78
N ILE A 354 16.82 -2.64 4.90
CA ILE A 354 17.04 -1.22 5.20
C ILE A 354 17.80 -0.57 4.05
N GLY A 355 17.39 0.63 3.66
CA GLY A 355 18.08 1.42 2.64
C GLY A 355 17.61 2.86 2.64
N GLU A 356 17.71 3.49 1.47
CA GLU A 356 17.35 4.89 1.29
C GLU A 356 16.53 5.12 0.03
N PHE A 357 15.52 5.97 0.10
CA PHE A 357 14.88 6.49 -1.10
C PHE A 357 15.75 7.55 -1.75
N LYS A 358 15.73 7.56 -3.08
CA LYS A 358 16.52 8.44 -3.93
C LYS A 358 15.64 9.40 -4.72
N GLU A 359 14.47 8.93 -5.16
CA GLU A 359 13.57 9.71 -6.02
C GLU A 359 12.12 9.61 -5.52
N ARG A 360 11.36 10.69 -5.71
CA ARG A 360 9.90 10.76 -5.49
C ARG A 360 9.28 11.28 -6.78
N ASN A 361 8.56 10.40 -7.46
CA ASN A 361 7.81 10.73 -8.66
C ASN A 361 6.40 11.11 -8.24
N ILE A 362 5.93 12.25 -8.70
CA ILE A 362 4.56 12.75 -8.45
C ILE A 362 3.75 12.54 -9.72
N LEU A 363 2.53 12.01 -9.60
CA LEU A 363 1.61 12.03 -10.74
C LEU A 363 1.20 13.47 -11.02
N THR A 364 1.45 13.94 -12.24
CA THR A 364 1.31 15.37 -12.60
C THR A 364 -0.08 15.94 -12.36
N ASP A 365 -1.10 15.08 -12.40
CA ASP A 365 -2.51 15.47 -12.31
C ASP A 365 -3.11 15.25 -10.91
N ASP A 366 -2.34 14.62 -10.01
CA ASP A 366 -2.73 14.41 -8.61
C ASP A 366 -1.48 14.42 -7.70
N PRO A 367 -1.15 15.58 -7.08
CA PRO A 367 0.09 15.76 -6.34
C PRO A 367 0.16 14.92 -5.06
N ASP A 368 -0.98 14.40 -4.62
CA ASP A 368 -1.12 13.51 -3.48
C ASP A 368 -0.82 12.05 -3.87
N TRP A 369 -0.45 11.76 -5.12
CA TRP A 369 -0.06 10.42 -5.54
C TRP A 369 1.38 10.35 -5.97
N THR A 370 2.09 9.41 -5.35
CA THR A 370 3.51 9.26 -5.59
C THR A 370 3.97 7.85 -5.79
N GLN A 371 5.16 7.77 -6.38
CA GLN A 371 5.98 6.57 -6.42
C GLN A 371 7.37 6.92 -5.91
N TYR A 372 7.92 6.05 -5.07
CA TYR A 372 9.28 6.20 -4.56
C TYR A 372 10.22 5.25 -5.28
N ALA A 373 11.42 5.73 -5.59
CA ALA A 373 12.54 4.89 -6.00
C ALA A 373 13.60 4.84 -4.89
N TYR A 374 14.17 3.66 -4.63
CA TYR A 374 15.02 3.41 -3.46
C TYR A 374 16.09 2.35 -3.72
N THR A 375 17.12 2.35 -2.87
CA THR A 375 18.20 1.36 -2.88
C THR A 375 17.96 0.20 -1.91
N THR A 376 16.85 0.22 -1.16
CA THR A 376 16.53 -0.83 -0.17
C THR A 376 16.46 -2.20 -0.85
N PRO A 377 17.20 -3.22 -0.38
CA PRO A 377 17.26 -4.54 -1.01
C PRO A 377 15.88 -5.19 -1.15
N THR A 378 15.59 -5.72 -2.34
CA THR A 378 14.37 -6.48 -2.65
C THR A 378 14.69 -7.59 -3.65
N CYS A 379 13.84 -8.60 -3.71
CA CYS A 379 13.91 -9.67 -4.71
C CYS A 379 12.53 -9.92 -5.32
N PRO A 380 12.40 -10.81 -6.32
CA PRO A 380 11.10 -11.14 -6.91
C PRO A 380 9.99 -11.51 -5.92
N GLY A 381 10.30 -12.15 -4.79
CA GLY A 381 9.29 -12.46 -3.76
C GLY A 381 8.97 -11.31 -2.80
N SER A 382 9.75 -10.23 -2.83
CA SER A 382 9.47 -9.01 -2.07
C SER A 382 8.33 -8.19 -2.67
N SER A 383 7.87 -8.50 -3.88
CA SER A 383 6.76 -7.79 -4.52
C SER A 383 5.51 -7.77 -3.66
N GLY A 384 4.86 -6.61 -3.61
CA GLY A 384 3.71 -6.36 -2.75
C GLY A 384 4.03 -6.11 -1.27
N ALA A 385 5.31 -6.12 -0.86
CA ALA A 385 5.71 -5.80 0.50
C ALA A 385 5.48 -4.31 0.82
N PRO A 386 5.06 -3.95 2.05
CA PRO A 386 4.92 -2.55 2.42
C PRO A 386 6.28 -1.83 2.37
N VAL A 387 6.27 -0.59 1.85
CA VAL A 387 7.43 0.29 1.74
C VAL A 387 7.23 1.47 2.69
N PHE A 388 7.95 1.45 3.80
CA PHE A 388 7.92 2.52 4.78
C PHE A 388 9.02 3.56 4.53
N ILE A 389 8.64 4.82 4.32
CA ILE A 389 9.57 5.96 4.15
C ILE A 389 9.50 6.88 5.37
N LEU A 390 10.61 7.03 6.08
CA LEU A 390 10.66 7.84 7.29
C LEU A 390 10.40 9.33 7.02
N GLY A 391 9.52 9.93 7.83
CA GLY A 391 9.31 11.38 7.86
C GLY A 391 8.49 11.93 6.70
N LYS A 392 7.85 11.07 5.90
CA LYS A 392 6.93 11.48 4.85
C LYS A 392 5.49 11.52 5.36
N ASN A 393 4.71 12.47 4.82
CA ASN A 393 3.26 12.28 4.82
C ASN A 393 3.04 10.98 4.06
N GLY A 394 2.50 10.04 4.81
CA GLY A 394 2.81 8.63 4.65
C GLY A 394 1.96 7.75 5.54
N GLY A 395 1.15 8.38 6.41
CA GLY A 395 0.34 7.63 7.36
C GLY A 395 -0.67 6.86 6.54
N PHE A 396 -0.44 5.56 6.43
CA PHE A 396 -1.06 4.47 5.64
C PHE A 396 -0.09 3.90 4.60
N ASP A 397 0.19 2.60 4.69
CA ASP A 397 1.10 1.86 3.82
C ASP A 397 0.54 1.70 2.39
N TYR A 398 0.37 2.79 1.63
CA TYR A 398 -0.11 2.72 0.24
C TYR A 398 0.98 2.36 -0.76
N HIS A 399 2.24 2.52 -0.38
CA HIS A 399 3.36 2.13 -1.21
C HIS A 399 3.75 0.69 -0.90
N HIS A 400 3.66 -0.14 -1.92
CA HIS A 400 4.12 -1.52 -1.87
C HIS A 400 5.28 -1.68 -2.85
N HIS A 401 6.17 -2.63 -2.64
CA HIS A 401 7.24 -2.89 -3.60
C HIS A 401 6.63 -3.40 -4.91
N SER A 402 7.01 -2.78 -6.03
CA SER A 402 6.51 -3.13 -7.36
C SER A 402 7.58 -3.88 -8.17
N GLY A 403 8.78 -3.33 -8.24
CA GLY A 403 9.88 -3.94 -8.97
C GLY A 403 11.07 -3.00 -9.07
N SER A 404 11.80 -3.05 -10.18
CA SER A 404 13.00 -2.25 -10.37
C SER A 404 13.06 -1.60 -11.75
N ASN A 405 13.70 -0.44 -11.80
CA ASN A 405 14.04 0.22 -13.04
C ASN A 405 15.38 -0.31 -13.55
N PHE A 406 15.38 -0.91 -14.73
CA PHE A 406 16.57 -1.58 -15.28
C PHE A 406 17.71 -0.59 -15.64
N ILE A 407 17.38 0.69 -15.91
CA ILE A 407 18.38 1.70 -16.26
C ILE A 407 19.11 2.21 -15.02
N THR A 408 18.35 2.59 -13.99
CA THR A 408 18.93 3.18 -12.77
C THR A 408 19.37 2.12 -11.77
N GLY A 409 18.85 0.90 -11.87
CA GLY A 409 19.03 -0.17 -10.88
C GLY A 409 18.28 0.09 -9.57
N LEU A 410 17.45 1.15 -9.49
CA LEU A 410 16.67 1.47 -8.31
C LEU A 410 15.40 0.62 -8.25
N ASN A 411 15.04 0.22 -7.04
CA ASN A 411 13.76 -0.41 -6.76
C ASN A 411 12.66 0.66 -6.71
N GLN A 412 11.42 0.29 -7.03
CA GLN A 412 10.29 1.20 -7.14
C GLN A 412 9.10 0.67 -6.35
N SER A 413 8.33 1.60 -5.78
CA SER A 413 7.03 1.29 -5.20
C SER A 413 5.92 1.26 -6.24
N THR A 414 4.74 0.77 -5.83
CA THR A 414 3.46 1.11 -6.44
C THR A 414 3.20 2.61 -6.31
N TYR A 415 2.27 3.11 -7.12
CA TYR A 415 1.71 4.43 -6.86
C TYR A 415 0.82 4.36 -5.64
N GLY A 416 1.06 5.23 -4.67
CA GLY A 416 0.31 5.29 -3.43
C GLY A 416 -0.05 6.73 -3.11
N LEU A 417 -1.12 6.89 -2.33
CA LEU A 417 -1.57 8.20 -1.90
C LEU A 417 -0.60 8.76 -0.86
N PHE A 418 0.36 9.61 -1.27
CA PHE A 418 0.96 10.75 -0.51
C PHE A 418 1.71 11.78 -1.36
#